data_AF-A0A165FS61-F1
#
_entry.id   AF-A0A165FS61-F1
#
_cell.length_a   1.000
_cell.length_b   1.000
_cell.length_c   1.000
_cell.angle_alpha   90.00
_cell.angle_beta   90.00
_cell.angle_gamma   90.00
#
_symmetry.space_group_name_H-M   'P 1'
#
loop_
_entity.id
_entity.type
_entity.pdbx_description
1 polymer ?
#
loop_
_entity_poly.entity_id
_entity_poly.type
_entity_poly.pdbx_seq_one_letter_code
_entity_poly.pdbx_strand_id
1 'polypeptide(L)'
;MIGVNILWAGNLAQLALDRWGQPVKREDGTEVLELRPLWQRGTLAALSVGVGVTVTSIVFVARSRNVTRILLRHGPTRAESSVLIQAPGTTKNGGRVFSQDACTLSQARAEDEMAIHVRGLALPFWPYLLRFKNSEIPGVDLTASAWERRRAFMSEWDGKQYTIRRVSGVVRQR
;
A
#
# COMPACT_ATOMS: atom_id res chain seq x y z
N MET A 1 -8.00 13.26 -17.80
CA MET A 1 -7.47 11.89 -17.55
C MET A 1 -7.97 10.83 -18.54
N ILE A 2 -9.19 10.94 -19.09
CA ILE A 2 -9.74 9.92 -20.02
C ILE A 2 -8.91 9.78 -21.32
N GLY A 3 -8.46 10.89 -21.92
CA GLY A 3 -7.66 10.83 -23.17
C GLY A 3 -6.31 10.12 -23.04
N VAL A 4 -5.66 10.21 -21.87
CA VAL A 4 -4.41 9.49 -21.58
C VAL A 4 -4.68 7.99 -21.50
N ASN A 5 -5.78 7.57 -20.89
CA ASN A 5 -6.14 6.15 -20.82
C ASN A 5 -6.46 5.56 -22.20
N ILE A 6 -7.07 6.32 -23.10
CA ILE A 6 -7.34 5.88 -24.49
C ILE A 6 -6.03 5.70 -25.28
N LEU A 7 -5.10 6.66 -25.18
CA LEU A 7 -3.78 6.56 -25.81
C LEU A 7 -2.97 5.37 -25.29
N TRP A 8 -3.02 5.12 -23.97
CA TRP A 8 -2.37 3.94 -23.38
C TRP A 8 -3.02 2.64 -23.84
N ALA A 9 -4.35 2.57 -23.89
CA ALA A 9 -5.05 1.39 -24.37
C ALA A 9 -4.76 1.09 -25.85
N GLY A 10 -4.73 2.12 -26.71
CA GLY A 10 -4.37 2.00 -28.12
C GLY A 10 -2.93 1.52 -28.33
N ASN A 11 -1.96 2.12 -27.63
CA ASN A 11 -0.56 1.69 -27.69
C ASN A 11 -0.37 0.25 -27.21
N LEU A 12 -1.07 -0.15 -26.15
CA LEU A 12 -0.99 -1.52 -25.63
C LEU A 12 -1.63 -2.53 -26.59
N ALA A 13 -2.72 -2.17 -27.26
CA ALA A 13 -3.36 -3.02 -28.27
C ALA A 13 -2.46 -3.21 -29.49
N GLN A 14 -1.78 -2.16 -29.94
CA GLN A 14 -0.86 -2.22 -31.07
C GLN A 14 0.41 -3.01 -30.72
N LEU A 15 0.97 -2.80 -29.53
CA LEU A 15 2.05 -3.63 -28.98
C LEU A 15 1.67 -5.10 -28.84
N ALA A 16 0.42 -5.39 -28.49
CA ALA A 16 -0.08 -6.76 -28.40
C ALA A 16 -0.20 -7.39 -29.80
N LEU A 17 -0.74 -6.65 -30.78
CA LEU A 17 -0.81 -7.09 -32.18
C LEU A 17 0.58 -7.37 -32.77
N ASP A 18 1.54 -6.48 -32.56
CA ASP A 18 2.92 -6.64 -33.03
C ASP A 18 3.65 -7.81 -32.34
N ARG A 19 3.32 -8.08 -31.08
CA ARG A 19 3.86 -9.25 -30.35
C ARG A 19 3.17 -10.56 -30.73
N TRP A 20 1.93 -10.52 -31.20
CA TRP A 20 1.15 -11.70 -31.53
C TRP A 20 1.29 -12.08 -33.01
N GLY A 21 1.66 -11.11 -33.85
CA GLY A 21 2.04 -11.30 -35.24
C GLY A 21 3.53 -11.50 -35.43
N GLN A 22 3.91 -12.07 -36.56
CA GLN A 22 5.25 -12.03 -37.12
C GLN A 22 5.14 -11.60 -38.59
N PRO A 23 5.97 -10.65 -39.06
CA PRO A 23 6.01 -10.33 -40.48
C PRO A 23 6.63 -11.51 -41.23
N VAL A 24 5.90 -12.04 -42.21
CA VAL A 24 6.36 -13.10 -43.10
C VAL A 24 6.37 -12.54 -44.52
N LYS A 25 7.53 -12.62 -45.20
CA LYS A 25 7.65 -12.26 -46.61
C LYS A 25 7.12 -13.40 -47.46
N ARG A 26 6.11 -13.12 -48.29
CA ARG A 26 5.65 -14.04 -49.32
C ARG A 26 6.57 -13.97 -50.55
N GLU A 27 6.48 -14.99 -51.39
CA GLU A 27 7.24 -15.10 -52.65
C GLU A 27 7.01 -13.90 -53.57
N ASP A 28 5.84 -13.27 -53.51
CA ASP A 28 5.48 -12.07 -54.27
C ASP A 28 6.14 -10.77 -53.75
N GLY A 29 7.02 -10.86 -52.74
CA GLY A 29 7.70 -9.71 -52.12
C GLY A 29 6.83 -8.90 -51.15
N THR A 30 5.57 -9.29 -50.93
CA THR A 30 4.66 -8.66 -49.98
C THR A 30 4.89 -9.17 -48.55
N GLU A 31 4.83 -8.27 -47.57
CA GLU A 31 4.89 -8.63 -46.14
C GLU A 31 3.46 -8.79 -45.61
N VAL A 32 3.17 -9.98 -45.06
CA VAL A 32 1.88 -10.28 -44.42
C VAL A 32 2.13 -10.59 -42.95
N LEU A 33 1.25 -10.08 -42.08
CA LEU A 33 1.32 -10.36 -40.65
C LEU A 33 0.70 -11.74 -40.37
N GLU A 34 1.53 -12.74 -40.10
CA GLU A 34 1.03 -14.06 -39.70
C GLU A 34 0.98 -14.20 -38.19
N LEU A 35 0.02 -14.98 -37.72
CA LEU A 35 -0.16 -15.29 -36.32
C LEU A 35 1.02 -16.16 -35.83
N ARG A 36 1.71 -15.75 -34.77
CA ARG A 36 2.77 -16.57 -34.14
C ARG A 36 2.22 -17.94 -33.67
N PRO A 37 3.07 -18.98 -33.55
CA PRO A 37 2.66 -20.29 -33.04
C PRO A 37 1.92 -20.21 -31.70
N LEU A 38 0.94 -21.10 -31.51
CA LEU A 38 0.09 -21.13 -30.31
C LEU A 38 0.89 -21.16 -28.99
N TRP A 39 2.01 -21.88 -28.95
CA TRP A 39 2.84 -21.96 -27.75
C TRP A 39 3.52 -20.62 -27.40
N GLN A 40 3.93 -19.83 -28.39
CA GLN A 40 4.51 -18.50 -28.16
C GLN A 40 3.47 -17.54 -27.60
N ARG A 41 2.24 -17.62 -28.11
CA ARG A 41 1.09 -16.85 -27.62
C ARG A 41 0.69 -17.25 -26.21
N GLY A 42 0.60 -18.55 -25.95
CA GLY A 42 0.31 -19.09 -24.62
C GLY A 42 1.35 -18.66 -23.59
N THR A 43 2.63 -18.70 -23.96
CA THR A 43 3.73 -18.24 -23.10
C THR A 43 3.63 -16.74 -22.82
N LEU A 44 3.38 -15.91 -23.84
CA LEU A 44 3.25 -14.46 -23.68
C LEU A 44 2.03 -14.07 -22.84
N ALA A 45 0.91 -14.77 -23.02
CA ALA A 45 -0.29 -14.60 -22.20
C ALA A 45 -0.02 -14.99 -20.74
N ALA A 46 0.61 -16.15 -20.50
CA ALA A 46 0.96 -16.60 -19.17
C ALA A 46 1.90 -15.63 -18.45
N LEU A 47 2.91 -15.09 -19.15
CA LEU A 47 3.81 -14.05 -18.60
C LEU A 47 3.04 -12.77 -18.26
N SER A 48 2.14 -12.33 -19.13
CA SER A 48 1.35 -11.11 -18.91
C SER A 48 0.44 -11.25 -17.69
N VAL A 49 -0.23 -12.40 -17.54
CA VAL A 49 -1.03 -12.72 -16.35
C VAL A 49 -0.14 -12.80 -15.11
N GLY A 50 1.00 -13.48 -15.20
CA GLY A 50 1.94 -13.63 -14.08
C GLY A 50 2.44 -12.28 -13.56
N VAL A 51 2.81 -11.37 -14.46
CA VAL A 51 3.20 -9.99 -14.11
C VAL A 51 2.04 -9.25 -13.45
N GLY A 52 0.84 -9.32 -14.04
CA GLY A 52 -0.35 -8.66 -13.49
C GLY A 52 -0.70 -9.15 -12.08
N VAL A 53 -0.69 -10.46 -11.85
CA VAL A 53 -0.91 -11.08 -10.55
C VAL A 53 0.15 -10.62 -9.56
N THR A 54 1.44 -10.67 -9.94
CA THR A 54 2.55 -10.28 -9.08
C THR A 54 2.43 -8.83 -8.62
N VAL A 55 2.20 -7.89 -9.56
CA VAL A 55 2.03 -6.47 -9.23
C VAL A 55 0.82 -6.25 -8.34
N THR A 56 -0.30 -6.93 -8.61
CA THR A 56 -1.51 -6.82 -7.81
C THR A 56 -1.29 -7.33 -6.39
N SER A 57 -0.60 -8.47 -6.22
CA SER A 57 -0.25 -9.02 -4.91
C SER A 57 0.63 -8.07 -4.11
N ILE A 58 1.64 -7.44 -4.74
CA ILE A 58 2.50 -6.44 -4.10
C ILE A 58 1.66 -5.25 -3.59
N VAL A 59 0.79 -4.70 -4.44
CA VAL A 59 -0.09 -3.59 -4.05
C VAL A 59 -1.06 -4.00 -2.94
N PHE A 60 -1.60 -5.21 -3.00
CA PHE A 60 -2.49 -5.74 -1.97
C PHE A 60 -1.79 -5.86 -0.62
N VAL A 61 -0.59 -6.44 -0.58
CA VAL A 61 0.24 -6.52 0.63
C VAL A 61 0.53 -5.10 1.16
N ALA A 62 0.81 -4.14 0.28
CA ALA A 62 1.09 -2.75 0.68
C ALA A 62 -0.11 -2.13 1.38
N ARG A 63 -1.29 -2.29 0.78
CA ARG A 63 -2.53 -1.76 1.34
C ARG A 63 -2.96 -2.48 2.62
N SER A 64 -2.69 -3.78 2.74
CA SER A 64 -2.99 -4.55 3.94
C SER A 64 -2.22 -4.10 5.18
N ARG A 65 -1.11 -3.36 5.02
CA ARG A 65 -0.28 -2.83 6.13
C ARG A 65 -0.51 -1.33 6.41
N ASN A 66 -1.48 -0.70 5.77
CA ASN A 66 -1.86 0.68 6.10
C ASN A 66 -2.63 0.73 7.41
N VAL A 67 -2.04 1.27 8.47
CA VAL A 67 -2.66 1.33 9.79
C VAL A 67 -3.96 2.14 9.75
N THR A 68 -5.06 1.53 10.18
CA THR A 68 -6.37 2.18 10.29
C THR A 68 -6.59 2.72 11.70
N ARG A 69 -6.07 2.03 12.70
CA ARG A 69 -6.10 2.42 14.11
C ARG A 69 -4.86 1.90 14.82
N ILE A 70 -4.32 2.72 15.70
CA ILE A 70 -3.27 2.31 16.63
C ILE A 70 -3.70 2.67 18.06
N LEU A 71 -3.51 1.73 18.98
CA LEU A 71 -3.69 1.96 20.41
C LEU A 71 -2.38 1.66 21.12
N LEU A 72 -1.95 2.61 21.93
CA LEU A 72 -0.80 2.48 22.82
C LEU A 72 -1.33 2.19 24.22
N ARG A 73 -0.86 1.11 24.83
CA ARG A 73 -1.13 0.78 26.22
C ARG A 73 0.19 0.84 26.95
N HIS A 74 0.35 1.82 27.82
CA HIS A 74 1.56 2.01 28.60
C HIS A 74 1.60 1.07 29.81
N GLY A 75 2.74 0.39 29.99
CA GLY A 75 3.09 -0.31 31.21
C GLY A 75 4.06 0.53 32.07
N PRO A 76 4.41 0.07 33.28
CA PRO A 76 5.43 0.73 34.11
C PRO A 76 6.82 0.72 33.46
N THR A 77 7.06 -0.21 32.54
CA THR A 77 8.27 -0.28 31.71
C THR A 77 7.90 -0.31 30.23
N ARG A 78 8.82 0.09 29.35
CA ARG A 78 8.63 0.03 27.89
C ARG A 78 8.44 -1.40 27.37
N ALA A 79 8.99 -2.40 28.06
CA ALA A 79 8.79 -3.82 27.75
C ALA A 79 7.38 -4.32 28.14
N GLU A 80 6.74 -3.67 29.10
CA GLU A 80 5.36 -3.96 29.49
C GLU A 80 4.33 -3.12 28.72
N SER A 81 4.80 -2.07 28.03
CA SER A 81 3.97 -1.32 27.09
C SER A 81 3.68 -2.14 25.84
N SER A 82 2.45 -2.06 25.37
CA SER A 82 1.98 -2.78 24.19
C SER A 82 1.32 -1.86 23.18
N VAL A 83 1.46 -2.22 21.91
CA VAL A 83 0.97 -1.47 20.75
C VAL A 83 0.01 -2.39 20.00
N LEU A 84 -1.27 -2.02 19.96
CA LEU A 84 -2.26 -2.67 19.12
C LEU A 84 -2.31 -1.97 17.77
N ILE A 85 -1.99 -2.70 16.70
CA ILE A 85 -2.07 -2.21 15.32
C ILE A 85 -3.26 -2.89 14.63
N GLN A 86 -4.17 -2.07 14.11
CA GLN A 86 -5.26 -2.51 13.22
C GLN A 86 -4.98 -2.07 11.79
N ALA A 87 -5.28 -2.94 10.83
CA ALA A 87 -5.03 -2.70 9.41
C ALA A 87 -6.21 -3.24 8.57
N PRO A 88 -6.31 -2.95 7.26
CA PRO A 88 -7.43 -3.34 6.42
C PRO A 88 -7.37 -4.87 6.25
N GLY A 89 -8.23 -5.57 6.98
CA GLY A 89 -8.23 -7.04 7.08
C GLY A 89 -8.29 -7.56 8.52
N THR A 90 -8.00 -6.74 9.53
CA THR A 90 -8.29 -7.09 10.92
C THR A 90 -9.76 -6.80 11.26
N THR A 91 -10.41 -7.66 12.04
CA THR A 91 -11.80 -7.44 12.49
C THR A 91 -11.90 -6.17 13.35
N LYS A 92 -13.09 -5.58 13.50
CA LYS A 92 -13.28 -4.29 14.22
C LYS A 92 -12.72 -4.30 15.66
N ASN A 93 -12.76 -5.47 16.32
CA ASN A 93 -12.22 -5.69 17.66
C ASN A 93 -10.92 -6.52 17.64
N GLY A 94 -10.44 -6.88 16.44
CA GLY A 94 -9.20 -7.62 16.24
C GLY A 94 -8.07 -6.67 15.88
N GLY A 95 -6.86 -7.10 16.15
CA GLY A 95 -5.64 -6.36 15.82
C GLY A 95 -4.45 -7.20 16.22
N ARG A 96 -3.26 -6.80 15.78
CA ARG A 96 -2.03 -7.44 16.24
C ARG A 96 -1.48 -6.63 17.38
N VAL A 97 -1.29 -7.28 18.53
CA VAL A 97 -0.62 -6.70 19.68
C VAL A 97 0.85 -7.01 19.56
N PHE A 98 1.66 -5.97 19.67
CA PHE A 98 3.10 -6.07 19.73
C PHE A 98 3.59 -5.41 21.01
N SER A 99 4.71 -5.88 21.54
CA SER A 99 5.40 -5.16 22.59
C SER A 99 6.03 -3.88 22.02
N GLN A 100 6.04 -2.80 22.80
CA GLN A 100 6.53 -1.50 22.34
C GLN A 100 8.06 -1.51 22.11
N ASP A 101 8.81 -2.31 22.87
CA ASP A 101 10.24 -2.53 22.67
C ASP A 101 10.58 -3.21 21.33
N ALA A 102 9.67 -4.04 20.83
CA ALA A 102 9.77 -4.68 19.52
C ALA A 102 9.39 -3.76 18.36
N CYS A 103 8.83 -2.58 18.65
CA CYS A 103 8.40 -1.60 17.67
C CYS A 103 9.38 -0.43 17.57
N THR A 104 9.90 -0.16 16.38
CA THR A 104 10.71 1.03 16.08
C THR A 104 10.00 1.92 15.08
N LEU A 105 9.98 3.22 15.35
CA LEU A 105 9.41 4.23 14.47
C LEU A 105 10.48 4.81 13.56
N SER A 106 10.15 5.00 12.29
CA SER A 106 10.99 5.68 11.29
C SER A 106 10.14 6.64 10.47
N GLN A 107 10.79 7.64 9.88
CA GLN A 107 10.14 8.54 8.94
C GLN A 107 9.82 7.79 7.64
N ALA A 108 8.58 7.88 7.17
CA ALA A 108 8.20 7.34 5.87
C ALA A 108 8.52 8.37 4.76
N ARG A 109 8.23 7.98 3.51
CA ARG A 109 8.53 8.81 2.32
C ARG A 109 7.75 10.13 2.30
N ALA A 110 6.52 10.13 2.80
CA ALA A 110 5.70 11.33 2.90
C ALA A 110 5.80 11.95 4.30
N GLU A 111 5.71 13.28 4.37
CA GLU A 111 5.84 14.02 5.64
C GLU A 111 4.71 13.73 6.63
N ASP A 112 3.53 13.36 6.11
CA ASP A 112 2.33 12.98 6.87
C ASP A 112 2.28 11.48 7.19
N GLU A 113 3.36 10.75 6.91
CA GLU A 113 3.45 9.31 7.10
C GLU A 113 4.56 8.93 8.07
N MET A 114 4.31 7.85 8.81
CA MET A 114 5.31 7.20 9.64
C MET A 114 5.29 5.69 9.44
N ALA A 115 6.48 5.10 9.49
CA ALA A 115 6.68 3.68 9.35
C ALA A 115 6.94 3.06 10.72
N ILE A 116 6.15 2.03 11.06
CA ILE A 116 6.34 1.21 12.26
C ILE A 116 6.97 -0.10 11.82
N HIS A 117 8.23 -0.29 12.19
CA HIS A 117 8.92 -1.56 12.00
C HIS A 117 8.74 -2.41 13.25
N VAL A 118 8.30 -3.64 13.06
CA VAL A 118 8.11 -4.59 14.15
C VAL A 118 9.11 -5.72 13.99
N ARG A 119 9.94 -5.93 15.01
CA ARG A 119 10.92 -7.01 15.03
C ARG A 119 10.21 -8.38 15.11
N GLY A 120 10.74 -9.37 14.41
CA GLY A 120 10.20 -10.75 14.43
C GLY A 120 9.03 -11.02 13.48
N LEU A 121 8.66 -10.08 12.61
CA LEU A 121 7.72 -10.36 11.52
C LEU A 121 8.41 -11.07 10.34
N ALA A 122 7.68 -11.99 9.70
CA ALA A 122 8.14 -12.73 8.52
C ALA A 122 8.55 -11.83 7.33
N LEU A 123 8.03 -10.60 7.25
CA LEU A 123 8.41 -9.61 6.25
C LEU A 123 8.93 -8.35 6.96
N PRO A 124 10.20 -8.33 7.41
CA PRO A 124 10.77 -7.25 8.20
C PRO A 124 10.98 -5.95 7.37
N PHE A 125 11.04 -6.09 6.05
CA PHE A 125 11.24 -4.99 5.11
C PHE A 125 9.94 -4.22 4.76
N TRP A 126 8.77 -4.71 5.19
CA TRP A 126 7.49 -4.03 4.97
C TRP A 126 7.00 -3.40 6.28
N PRO A 127 7.25 -2.12 6.56
CA PRO A 127 6.71 -1.49 7.75
C PRO A 127 5.18 -1.39 7.70
N TYR A 128 4.57 -1.24 8.86
CA TYR A 128 3.20 -0.72 8.94
C TYR A 128 3.23 0.79 8.69
N LEU A 129 2.38 1.27 7.79
CA LEU A 129 2.33 2.68 7.42
C LEU A 129 1.21 3.37 8.17
N LEU A 130 1.57 4.30 9.05
CA LEU A 130 0.65 5.19 9.75
C LEU A 130 0.51 6.49 8.95
N ARG A 131 -0.72 6.87 8.64
CA ARG A 131 -1.05 8.14 7.98
C ARG A 131 -1.70 9.10 8.97
N PHE A 132 -1.15 10.30 9.12
CA PHE A 132 -1.71 11.34 9.98
C PHE A 132 -2.79 12.19 9.30
N LYS A 133 -2.83 12.16 7.97
CA LYS A 133 -3.88 12.82 7.21
C LYS A 133 -5.25 12.22 7.54
N ASN A 134 -6.14 13.04 8.08
CA ASN A 134 -7.48 12.66 8.55
C ASN A 134 -7.48 11.63 9.69
N SER A 135 -6.42 11.56 10.48
CA SER A 135 -6.41 10.79 11.73
C SER A 135 -6.80 11.67 12.90
N GLU A 136 -7.78 11.23 13.69
CA GLU A 136 -8.03 11.72 15.04
C GLU A 136 -6.89 11.27 15.94
N ILE A 137 -6.18 12.22 16.54
CA ILE A 137 -5.30 11.99 17.67
C ILE A 137 -5.97 12.77 18.81
N PRO A 138 -6.39 12.13 19.91
CA PRO A 138 -7.03 12.83 21.01
C PRO A 138 -6.11 13.95 21.50
N GLY A 139 -6.69 15.08 21.91
CA GLY A 139 -5.93 16.26 22.29
C GLY A 139 -5.30 17.06 21.14
N VAL A 140 -5.39 16.62 19.88
CA VAL A 140 -4.92 17.36 18.70
C VAL A 140 -6.06 17.60 17.73
N ASP A 141 -6.23 18.85 17.30
CA ASP A 141 -7.31 19.22 16.39
C ASP A 141 -7.14 18.55 15.00
N LEU A 142 -8.27 18.20 14.39
CA LEU A 142 -8.38 17.70 13.02
C LEU A 142 -8.04 18.75 11.96
N THR A 143 -7.85 20.00 12.33
CA THR A 143 -7.31 21.05 11.45
C THR A 143 -5.80 21.25 11.58
N ALA A 144 -5.18 20.70 12.64
CA ALA A 144 -3.75 20.84 12.89
C ALA A 144 -2.92 20.22 11.76
N SER A 145 -1.74 20.80 11.54
CA SER A 145 -0.81 20.37 10.49
C SER A 145 -0.37 18.91 10.70
N ALA A 146 0.01 18.24 9.61
CA ALA A 146 0.52 16.87 9.68
C ALA A 146 1.76 16.75 10.60
N TRP A 147 2.58 17.81 10.62
CA TRP A 147 3.75 17.91 11.49
C TRP A 147 3.39 17.95 12.99
N GLU A 148 2.43 18.78 13.39
CA GLU A 148 2.00 18.88 14.79
C GLU A 148 1.41 17.55 15.30
N ARG A 149 0.62 16.88 14.47
CA ARG A 149 0.09 15.54 14.77
C ARG A 149 1.18 14.51 14.93
N ARG A 150 2.15 14.51 14.03
CA ARG A 150 3.32 13.64 14.10
C ARG A 150 4.10 13.89 15.38
N ARG A 151 4.34 15.16 15.74
CA ARG A 151 5.03 15.54 16.97
C ARG A 151 4.27 15.10 18.21
N ALA A 152 2.95 15.29 18.24
CA ALA A 152 2.10 14.82 19.33
C ALA A 152 2.19 13.28 19.46
N PHE A 153 2.07 12.54 18.36
CA PHE A 153 2.24 11.09 18.35
C PHE A 153 3.63 10.62 18.78
N MET A 154 4.69 11.35 18.43
CA MET A 154 6.05 11.02 18.88
C MET A 154 6.21 11.25 20.38
N SER A 155 5.73 12.39 20.89
CA SER A 155 5.75 12.68 22.34
C SER A 155 4.97 11.65 23.16
N GLU A 156 3.94 11.11 22.52
CA GLU A 156 3.07 10.09 23.06
C GLU A 156 3.72 8.71 23.08
N TRP A 157 4.35 8.34 21.97
CA TRP A 157 5.14 7.12 21.87
C TRP A 157 6.22 7.06 22.95
N ASP A 158 6.76 8.19 23.37
CA ASP A 158 7.73 8.29 24.46
C ASP A 158 7.10 8.42 25.88
N GLY A 159 5.77 8.41 26.03
CA GLY A 159 5.09 8.16 27.33
C GLY A 159 3.95 9.10 27.77
N LYS A 160 3.03 9.54 26.90
CA LYS A 160 1.74 10.17 27.30
C LYS A 160 0.54 9.32 26.82
N GLN A 161 -0.73 9.78 26.79
CA GLN A 161 -1.90 8.96 26.35
C GLN A 161 -2.76 9.55 25.19
N TYR A 162 -2.84 8.90 24.02
CA TYR A 162 -3.71 9.22 22.88
C TYR A 162 -4.06 7.99 21.99
N THR A 163 -5.29 7.96 21.46
CA THR A 163 -5.84 6.89 20.59
C THR A 163 -5.93 7.37 19.14
N ILE A 164 -5.12 6.85 18.21
CA ILE A 164 -5.24 7.29 16.81
C ILE A 164 -6.33 6.53 16.07
N ARG A 165 -7.35 7.24 15.57
CA ARG A 165 -8.43 6.68 14.73
C ARG A 165 -8.48 7.41 13.40
N ARG A 166 -8.60 6.68 12.28
CA ARG A 166 -8.90 7.31 10.99
C ARG A 166 -10.36 7.73 10.94
N VAL A 167 -10.62 9.02 10.65
CA VAL A 167 -11.99 9.47 10.39
C VAL A 167 -12.44 8.87 9.07
N SER A 168 -13.32 7.87 9.16
CA SER A 168 -14.00 7.33 7.99
C SER A 168 -15.30 8.10 7.83
N GLY A 169 -15.25 9.26 7.16
CA GLY A 169 -16.40 10.13 6.99
C GLY A 169 -16.49 10.74 5.59
N VAL A 170 -17.48 10.28 4.82
CA VAL A 170 -18.14 11.06 3.78
C VAL A 170 -18.75 12.26 4.50
N VAL A 171 -18.18 13.45 4.31
CA VAL A 171 -18.80 14.70 4.75
C VAL A 171 -20.01 14.95 3.84
N ARG A 172 -21.18 14.43 4.21
CA ARG A 172 -22.44 14.97 3.69
C ARG A 172 -22.69 16.27 4.45
N GLN A 173 -22.40 17.39 3.80
CA GLN A 173 -22.92 18.69 4.23
C GLN A 173 -24.45 18.63 4.16
N ARG A 174 -25.10 19.04 5.25
CA ARG A 174 -26.49 19.50 5.25
C ARG A 174 -26.47 20.99 5.52
#